data_AF-A0A1L6HS69-F1
#
_entry.id   AF-A0A1L6HS69-F1
#
_cell.length_a   1.000
_cell.length_b   1.000
_cell.length_c   1.000
_cell.angle_alpha   90.00
_cell.angle_beta   90.00
_cell.angle_gamma   90.00
#
_symmetry.space_group_name_H-M   'P 1'
#
loop_
_entity.id
_entity.type
_entity.pdbx_description
1 polymer ?
#
loop_
_entity_poly.entity_id
_entity_poly.type
_entity_poly.pdbx_seq_one_letter_code
_entity_poly.pdbx_strand_id
1 'polypeptide(L)'
;MPADKLGRYMRSPEFLKRANEAVAEAVRDLEAHGIRPVYLDRKTGRIVGGSDDALREDGACEGRRLPDILKRHVKSEKAEE
;
A
#
# COMPACT_ATOMS: atom_id res chain seq x y z
N MET A 1 -12.51 24.84 -24.69
CA MET A 1 -11.59 23.77 -24.22
C MET A 1 -12.44 22.56 -23.83
N PRO A 2 -12.19 21.33 -24.31
CA PRO A 2 -12.85 20.17 -23.74
C PRO A 2 -12.33 20.01 -22.31
N ALA A 3 -13.24 20.05 -21.34
CA ALA A 3 -12.91 20.24 -19.93
C ALA A 3 -12.08 19.09 -19.30
N ASP A 4 -11.96 17.94 -19.97
CA ASP A 4 -11.37 16.72 -19.39
C ASP A 4 -10.04 16.28 -20.06
N LYS A 5 -9.24 17.23 -20.57
CA LYS A 5 -7.93 16.89 -21.16
C LYS A 5 -6.98 16.27 -20.14
N LEU A 6 -6.92 16.84 -18.94
CA LEU A 6 -6.04 16.36 -17.88
C LEU A 6 -6.48 14.99 -17.36
N GLY A 7 -7.78 14.82 -17.08
CA GLY A 7 -8.30 13.54 -16.59
C GLY A 7 -8.17 12.42 -17.61
N ARG A 8 -8.21 12.72 -18.91
CA ARG A 8 -7.89 11.76 -19.97
C ARG A 8 -6.40 11.40 -20.00
N TYR A 9 -5.52 12.37 -19.86
CA TYR A 9 -4.07 12.12 -19.81
C TYR A 9 -3.68 11.31 -18.56
N MET A 10 -4.23 11.63 -17.39
CA MET A 10 -3.97 10.87 -16.15
C MET A 10 -4.42 9.41 -16.22
N ARG A 11 -5.40 9.10 -17.07
CA ARG A 11 -5.85 7.73 -17.34
C ARG A 11 -5.15 7.09 -18.53
N SER A 12 -4.25 7.80 -19.20
CA SER A 12 -3.58 7.29 -20.38
C SER A 12 -2.54 6.24 -20.00
N PRO A 13 -2.30 5.23 -20.85
CA PRO A 13 -1.29 4.20 -20.60
C PRO A 13 0.10 4.79 -20.36
N GLU A 14 0.44 5.87 -21.06
CA GLU A 14 1.75 6.54 -20.98
C GLU A 14 1.96 7.18 -19.60
N PHE A 15 0.94 7.87 -19.09
CA PHE A 15 1.01 8.44 -17.75
C PHE A 15 1.10 7.35 -16.68
N LEU A 16 0.25 6.33 -16.77
CA LEU A 16 0.24 5.22 -15.82
C LEU A 16 1.58 4.47 -15.81
N LYS A 17 2.20 4.26 -16.97
CA LYS A 17 3.53 3.66 -17.06
C LYS A 17 4.57 4.49 -16.29
N ARG A 18 4.66 5.80 -16.57
CA ARG A 18 5.61 6.70 -15.90
C ARG A 18 5.37 6.78 -14.39
N ALA A 19 4.10 6.85 -13.98
CA ALA A 19 3.74 6.89 -12.57
C ALA A 19 4.15 5.60 -11.86
N ASN A 20 3.90 4.43 -12.47
CA ASN A 20 4.29 3.15 -11.89
C ASN A 20 5.81 2.99 -11.80
N GLU A 21 6.57 3.45 -12.81
CA GLU A 21 8.03 3.45 -12.80
C GLU A 21 8.59 4.31 -11.65
N ALA A 22 8.07 5.52 -11.47
CA ALA A 22 8.47 6.41 -10.38
C ALA A 22 8.14 5.84 -8.99
N VAL A 23 6.97 5.20 -8.84
CA VAL A 23 6.59 4.53 -7.59
C VAL A 23 7.52 3.34 -7.31
N ALA A 24 7.87 2.54 -8.32
CA ALA A 24 8.78 1.42 -8.15
C ALA A 24 10.19 1.87 -7.73
N GLU A 25 10.67 2.98 -8.26
CA GLU A 25 11.93 3.59 -7.84
C GLU A 25 11.89 4.02 -6.37
N ALA A 26 10.87 4.80 -5.98
CA ALA A 26 10.71 5.24 -4.60
C ALA A 26 10.59 4.07 -3.62
N VAL A 27 9.90 2.99 -4.00
CA VAL A 27 9.80 1.78 -3.17
C VAL A 27 11.17 1.14 -2.98
N ARG A 28 11.98 1.00 -4.03
CA ARG A 28 13.34 0.44 -3.91
C ARG A 28 14.21 1.28 -2.98
N ASP A 29 14.10 2.60 -3.06
CA ASP A 29 14.86 3.50 -2.18
C ASP A 29 14.44 3.32 -0.72
N LEU A 30 13.13 3.22 -0.44
CA LEU A 30 12.63 2.94 0.90
C LEU A 30 13.11 1.59 1.43
N GLU A 31 13.09 0.55 0.60
CA GLU A 31 13.62 -0.78 0.95
C GLU A 31 15.11 -0.74 1.26
N ALA A 32 15.90 0.02 0.50
CA ALA A 32 17.33 0.22 0.76
C ALA A 32 17.59 0.90 2.12
N HIS A 33 16.65 1.71 2.61
CA HIS A 33 16.68 2.31 3.95
C HIS A 33 16.05 1.42 5.02
N GLY A 34 15.71 0.17 4.70
CA GLY A 34 15.10 -0.80 5.63
C GLY A 34 13.60 -0.60 5.87
N ILE A 35 12.95 0.28 5.11
CA ILE A 35 11.51 0.54 5.20
C ILE A 35 10.79 -0.40 4.25
N ARG A 36 10.11 -1.42 4.80
CA ARG A 36 9.37 -2.40 4.00
C ARG A 36 8.05 -1.82 3.49
N PRO A 37 7.78 -1.86 2.18
CA PRO A 37 6.51 -1.42 1.64
C PRO A 37 5.37 -2.36 2.06
N VAL A 38 4.19 -1.79 2.25
CA VAL A 38 2.97 -2.52 2.57
C VAL A 38 1.97 -2.25 1.46
N TYR A 39 1.57 -3.29 0.74
CA TYR A 39 0.63 -3.14 -0.37
C TYR A 39 -0.80 -3.39 0.10
N LEU A 40 -1.76 -2.64 -0.43
CA LEU A 40 -3.18 -2.85 -0.18
C LEU A 40 -3.90 -3.23 -1.48
N ASP A 41 -4.61 -4.34 -1.46
CA ASP A 41 -5.54 -4.70 -2.51
C ASP A 41 -6.76 -3.78 -2.45
N ARG A 42 -6.92 -2.97 -3.51
CA ARG A 42 -8.00 -2.00 -3.63
C ARG A 42 -9.39 -2.63 -3.69
N LYS A 43 -9.50 -3.88 -4.14
CA LYS A 43 -10.80 -4.57 -4.25
C LYS A 43 -11.27 -5.09 -2.90
N THR A 44 -10.35 -5.64 -2.12
CA THR A 44 -10.67 -6.32 -0.86
C THR A 44 -10.38 -5.46 0.37
N GLY A 45 -9.62 -4.37 0.22
CA GLY A 45 -9.15 -3.54 1.33
C GLY A 45 -8.14 -4.24 2.24
N ARG A 46 -7.60 -5.38 1.79
CA ARG A 46 -6.65 -6.19 2.57
C ARG A 46 -5.23 -5.83 2.21
N ILE A 47 -4.36 -5.91 3.21
CA ILE A 47 -2.93 -5.81 2.97
C ILE A 47 -2.45 -7.10 2.31
N VAL A 48 -1.59 -6.97 1.31
CA VAL A 48 -1.02 -8.07 0.54
C VAL A 48 0.50 -7.95 0.59
N GLY A 49 1.21 -9.07 0.75
CA GLY A 49 2.68 -9.12 0.68
C GLY A 49 3.42 -8.73 1.97
N GLY A 50 2.73 -8.55 3.09
CA GLY A 50 3.37 -8.43 4.40
C GLY A 50 4.00 -9.74 4.82
N SER A 51 5.31 -9.76 5.08
CA SER A 51 6.10 -10.92 5.50
C SER A 51 5.75 -11.49 6.88
N ASP A 52 4.57 -11.17 7.43
CA ASP A 52 4.05 -11.78 8.66
C ASP A 52 3.30 -13.09 8.38
N ASP A 53 3.03 -13.40 7.10
CA ASP A 53 2.37 -14.64 6.68
C ASP A 53 3.34 -15.84 6.55
N ALA A 54 4.64 -15.66 6.75
CA ALA A 54 5.62 -16.76 6.73
C ALA A 54 5.71 -17.55 8.06
N LEU A 55 4.86 -17.25 9.05
CA LEU A 55 4.87 -17.91 10.37
C LEU A 55 3.53 -18.54 10.77
N ARG A 56 2.56 -18.63 9.87
CA ARG A 56 1.35 -19.42 10.10
C ARG A 56 1.26 -20.57 9.12
N GLU A 57 1.88 -21.69 9.52
CA GLU A 57 1.31 -23.00 9.22
C GLU A 57 -0.10 -23.00 9.81
N ASP A 58 -1.08 -22.57 9.03
CA ASP A 58 -2.50 -22.92 9.10
C ASP A 58 -3.22 -22.06 8.06
N GLY A 59 -3.77 -22.71 7.02
CA GLY A 59 -4.31 -22.11 5.80
C GLY A 59 -5.58 -21.26 5.95
N ALA A 60 -5.55 -20.24 6.79
CA ALA A 60 -6.59 -19.23 6.91
C ALA A 60 -6.07 -17.87 6.41
N CYS A 61 -6.47 -17.50 5.19
CA CYS A 61 -6.23 -16.18 4.58
C CYS A 61 -7.02 -15.05 5.29
N GLU A 62 -6.75 -14.84 6.58
CA GLU A 62 -7.31 -13.74 7.37
C GLU A 62 -6.27 -12.63 7.53
N GLY A 63 -5.88 -12.01 6.41
CA GLY A 63 -5.10 -10.77 6.45
C GLY A 63 -5.86 -9.67 7.19
N ARG A 64 -5.15 -8.91 8.05
CA ARG A 64 -5.75 -7.79 8.82
C ARG A 64 -6.23 -6.69 7.88
N ARG A 65 -7.41 -6.12 8.13
CA ARG A 65 -7.91 -4.95 7.39
C ARG A 65 -7.15 -3.70 7.84
N LEU A 66 -6.79 -2.83 6.90
CA LEU A 66 -6.08 -1.57 7.16
C LEU A 66 -6.69 -0.70 8.29
N PRO A 67 -8.03 -0.53 8.41
CA PRO A 67 -8.61 0.21 9.53
C PRO A 67 -8.26 -0.37 10.91
N ASP A 68 -8.01 -1.68 11.02
CA ASP A 68 -7.70 -2.32 12.30
C ASP A 68 -6.24 -2.12 12.71
N ILE A 69 -5.34 -1.91 11.74
CA ILE A 69 -3.93 -1.57 11.99
C ILE A 69 -3.80 -0.12 12.43
N LEU A 70 -4.48 0.81 11.75
CA LEU A 70 -4.49 2.22 12.14
C LEU A 70 -5.04 2.42 13.55
N LYS A 71 -6.08 1.68 13.93
CA LYS A 71 -6.65 1.72 15.30
C LYS A 71 -5.66 1.26 16.38
N ARG A 72 -4.73 0.36 16.07
CA ARG A 72 -3.71 -0.09 17.04
C ARG A 72 -2.64 0.96 17.28
N HIS A 73 -2.15 1.62 16.23
CA HIS A 73 -1.16 2.69 16.38
C HIS A 73 -1.67 3.84 17.25
N VAL A 74 -2.94 4.23 17.07
CA VAL A 74 -3.59 5.25 17.90
C VAL A 74 -3.73 4.81 19.37
N LYS A 75 -3.84 3.50 19.64
CA LYS A 75 -3.91 2.96 21.00
C LYS A 75 -2.54 2.92 21.69
N SER A 76 -1.47 2.63 20.94
CA SER A 76 -0.10 2.65 21.48
C SER A 76 0.38 4.06 21.79
N GLU A 77 -0.01 5.08 21.00
CA GLU A 77 0.33 6.48 21.31
C GLU A 77 -0.42 7.03 22.54
N LYS A 78 -1.61 6.49 22.86
CA LYS A 78 -2.40 6.91 24.04
C LYS A 78 -2.04 6.19 25.34
N ALA A 79 -1.12 5.23 25.31
CA ALA A 79 -0.73 4.47 26.49
C ALA A 79 0.61 4.95 27.10
N GLU A 80 1.20 6.00 26.52
CA GLU A 80 2.49 6.58 26.95
C GLU A 80 2.32 7.99 27.58
N GLU A 81 1.09 8.35 28.00
CA GLU A 81 0.78 9.58 28.76
C GLU A 81 0.34 9.24 30.20
#